data_AF-W4RSV4-F1
#
_entry.id   AF-W4RSV4-F1
#
_cell.length_a   1.000
_cell.length_b   1.000
_cell.length_c   1.000
_cell.angle_alpha   90.00
_cell.angle_beta   90.00
_cell.angle_gamma   90.00
#
_symmetry.space_group_name_H-M   'P 1'
#
loop_
_entity.id
_entity.type
_entity.pdbx_description
1 polymer ?
#
loop_
_entity_poly.entity_id
_entity_poly.type
_entity_poly.pdbx_seq_one_letter_code
_entity_poly.pdbx_strand_id
1 'polypeptide(L)' 'MEDRTSSLVNQQTNISLVEGNEEPASAYTIGPIIANGDPIGAVIIFSKEGSLGDVEQKAVETAAGFLARQMEQ' A
#
# COMPACT_ATOMS: atom_id res chain seq x y z
N MET A 1 15.12 3.67 6.11
CA MET A 1 14.73 2.40 6.77
C MET A 1 13.22 2.31 6.97
N GLU A 2 12.48 3.43 7.01
CA GLU A 2 11.02 3.47 7.20
C GLU A 2 10.20 2.99 5.98
N ASP A 3 10.73 3.08 4.75
CA ASP A 3 9.98 2.72 3.52
C ASP A 3 9.86 1.22 3.23
N ARG A 4 10.24 0.36 4.18
CA ARG A 4 10.24 -1.11 4.03
C ARG A 4 9.15 -1.82 4.82
N THR A 5 8.34 -1.08 5.56
CA THR A 5 7.25 -1.63 6.37
C THR A 5 5.90 -1.18 5.84
N SER A 6 4.87 -2.01 6.02
CA SER A 6 3.51 -1.61 5.71
C SER A 6 3.08 -0.43 6.59
N SER A 7 2.31 0.49 6.04
CA SER A 7 1.73 1.61 6.79
C SER A 7 0.22 1.58 6.71
N LEU A 8 -0.45 2.04 7.77
CA LEU A 8 -1.90 2.19 7.84
C LEU A 8 -2.21 3.61 8.32
N VAL A 9 -2.96 4.36 7.52
CA VAL A 9 -3.32 5.75 7.81
C VAL A 9 -4.83 5.90 7.72
N ASN A 10 -5.44 6.34 8.81
CA ASN A 10 -6.87 6.66 8.92
C ASN A 10 -7.04 8.17 9.05
N GLN A 11 -6.72 8.90 7.99
CA GLN A 11 -6.82 10.35 7.96
C GLN A 11 -7.29 10.79 6.58
N GLN A 12 -8.24 11.73 6.58
CA GLN A 12 -8.81 12.28 5.36
C GLN A 12 -7.78 13.14 4.64
N THR A 13 -7.46 12.79 3.40
CA THR A 13 -6.45 13.44 2.57
C THR A 13 -6.84 13.32 1.10
N ASN A 14 -6.28 14.18 0.24
CA ASN A 14 -6.33 13.98 -1.21
C ASN A 14 -5.09 13.18 -1.63
N ILE A 15 -5.29 12.15 -2.45
CA ILE A 15 -4.21 11.33 -3.00
C ILE A 15 -4.27 11.34 -4.53
N SER A 16 -3.12 11.26 -5.17
CA SER A 16 -3.01 11.08 -6.63
C SER A 16 -2.36 9.74 -6.92
N LEU A 17 -3.18 8.69 -7.04
CA LEU A 17 -2.71 7.34 -7.41
C LEU A 17 -2.44 7.20 -8.90
N VAL A 18 -3.11 8.03 -9.70
CA VAL A 18 -2.90 8.16 -11.15
C VAL A 18 -2.52 9.61 -11.40
N GLU A 19 -1.46 9.81 -12.17
CA GLU A 19 -0.94 11.14 -12.48
C GLU A 19 -2.04 12.06 -13.03
N GLY A 20 -2.19 13.24 -12.40
CA GLY A 20 -3.21 14.23 -12.78
C GLY A 20 -4.63 13.92 -12.29
N ASN A 21 -4.84 12.82 -11.57
CA ASN A 21 -6.12 12.49 -10.96
C ASN A 21 -6.01 12.52 -9.43
N GLU A 22 -6.44 13.63 -8.82
CA GLU A 22 -6.56 13.75 -7.36
C GLU A 22 -7.94 13.27 -6.91
N GLU A 23 -7.96 12.35 -5.96
CA GLU A 23 -9.19 11.86 -5.34
C GLU A 23 -9.09 11.92 -3.81
N PRO A 24 -10.22 12.18 -3.11
CA PRO A 24 -10.25 12.10 -1.66
C PRO A 24 -10.13 10.65 -1.21
N ALA A 25 -9.36 10.43 -0.15
CA ALA A 25 -9.27 9.18 0.57
C ALA A 25 -9.44 9.46 2.07
N SER A 26 -10.30 8.69 2.73
CA SER A 26 -10.47 8.74 4.18
C SER A 26 -9.45 7.89 4.92
N ALA A 27 -8.93 6.86 4.25
CA ALA A 27 -7.93 5.95 4.80
C ALA A 27 -7.17 5.22 3.69
N TYR A 28 -5.95 4.79 3.98
CA TYR A 28 -5.16 3.96 3.10
C TYR A 28 -4.18 3.08 3.87
N THR A 29 -3.78 1.97 3.24
CA THR A 29 -2.66 1.13 3.67
C THR A 29 -1.82 0.75 2.48
N ILE A 30 -0.50 0.74 2.68
CA ILE A 30 0.50 0.54 1.63
C ILE A 30 1.42 -0.59 2.06
N GLY A 31 1.60 -1.59 1.20
CA GLY A 31 2.59 -2.65 1.35
C GLY A 31 3.66 -2.52 0.27
N PRO A 32 4.91 -2.14 0.59
CA PRO A 32 5.98 -2.08 -0.39
C PRO A 32 6.33 -3.48 -0.91
N ILE A 33 6.50 -3.61 -2.24
CA ILE A 33 6.95 -4.83 -2.89
C ILE A 33 8.47 -4.82 -2.89
N ILE A 34 9.07 -5.65 -2.04
CA ILE A 34 10.52 -5.75 -1.87
C ILE A 34 11.00 -7.07 -2.50
N ALA A 35 11.69 -7.00 -3.64
CA ALA A 35 12.27 -8.17 -4.30
C ALA A 35 13.79 -8.08 -4.27
N ASN A 36 14.49 -9.14 -3.86
CA ASN A 36 15.95 -9.16 -3.71
C ASN A 36 16.51 -8.03 -2.83
N GLY A 37 15.71 -7.55 -1.88
CA GLY A 37 16.06 -6.42 -1.02
C GLY A 37 15.85 -5.04 -1.65
N ASP A 38 15.39 -4.94 -2.89
CA ASP A 38 15.10 -3.67 -3.56
C ASP A 38 13.58 -3.39 -3.60
N PRO A 39 13.10 -2.21 -3.15
CA PRO A 39 11.71 -1.82 -3.33
C PRO A 39 11.44 -1.50 -4.80
N ILE A 40 10.65 -2.35 -5.45
CA ILE A 40 10.36 -2.25 -6.90
C ILE A 40 8.94 -1.75 -7.20
N GLY A 41 8.12 -1.58 -6.18
CA GLY A 41 6.72 -1.13 -6.30
C GLY A 41 5.99 -1.18 -4.98
N ALA A 42 4.66 -1.04 -5.02
CA ALA A 42 3.80 -1.12 -3.84
C ALA A 42 2.40 -1.65 -4.19
N VAL A 43 1.76 -2.28 -3.21
CA VAL A 43 0.33 -2.58 -3.22
C VAL A 43 -0.37 -1.57 -2.31
N ILE A 44 -1.44 -0.95 -2.81
CA ILE A 44 -2.18 0.08 -2.09
C ILE A 44 -3.64 -0.35 -1.98
N ILE A 45 -4.19 -0.34 -0.77
CA ILE A 45 -5.64 -0.38 -0.51
C ILE A 45 -6.01 0.98 0.07
N PHE A 46 -7.04 1.62 -0.47
CA PHE A 46 -7.55 2.88 0.04
C PHE A 46 -9.07 2.86 0.09
N SER A 47 -9.64 3.71 0.94
CA SER A 47 -11.07 3.95 1.00
C SER A 47 -11.37 5.43 0.79
N LYS A 48 -12.47 5.70 0.07
CA LYS A 48 -13.03 7.06 -0.04
C LYS A 48 -13.85 7.43 1.21
N GLU A 49 -14.34 6.42 1.93
CA GLU A 49 -15.17 6.59 3.13
C GLU A 49 -14.84 5.55 4.21
N GLY A 50 -14.90 5.92 5.49
CA GLY A 50 -14.61 5.03 6.61
C GLY A 50 -13.12 4.81 6.87
N SER A 51 -12.81 3.80 7.69
CA SER A 51 -11.46 3.47 8.15
C SER A 51 -11.01 2.10 7.65
N LEU A 52 -9.70 1.91 7.52
CA LEU A 52 -9.07 0.62 7.30
C LEU A 52 -8.47 0.08 8.61
N GLY A 53 -8.29 -1.23 8.70
CA GLY A 53 -7.75 -1.90 9.88
C GLY A 53 -6.73 -2.98 9.55
N ASP A 54 -6.51 -3.86 10.53
CA ASP A 54 -5.51 -4.92 10.44
C ASP A 54 -5.76 -5.88 9.27
N VAL A 55 -7.02 -6.08 8.88
CA VAL A 55 -7.39 -6.96 7.77
C VAL A 55 -6.79 -6.44 6.46
N GLU A 56 -6.98 -5.15 6.15
CA GLU A 56 -6.44 -4.56 4.92
C GLU A 56 -4.93 -4.42 4.99
N GLN A 57 -4.36 -4.11 6.16
CA GLN A 57 -2.92 -4.07 6.35
C GLN A 57 -2.27 -5.44 6.08
N LYS A 58 -2.86 -6.53 6.60
CA LYS A 58 -2.37 -7.89 6.32
C LYS A 58 -2.62 -8.31 4.89
N ALA A 59 -3.68 -7.83 4.25
CA ALA A 59 -3.92 -8.07 2.84
C ALA A 59 -2.82 -7.44 1.97
N VAL A 60 -2.43 -6.18 2.21
CA VAL A 60 -1.34 -5.54 1.43
C VAL A 60 0.01 -6.20 1.69
N GLU A 61 0.33 -6.61 2.92
CA GLU A 61 1.54 -7.36 3.24
C GLU A 61 1.58 -8.70 2.48
N THR A 62 0.46 -9.43 2.48
CA THR A 62 0.35 -10.73 1.80
C THR A 62 0.48 -10.57 0.29
N ALA A 63 -0.21 -9.59 -0.29
CA ALA A 63 -0.16 -9.31 -1.72
C ALA A 63 1.25 -8.86 -2.14
N ALA A 64 1.88 -7.94 -1.39
CA ALA A 64 3.23 -7.46 -1.68
C ALA A 64 4.27 -8.59 -1.59
N GLY A 65 4.18 -9.44 -0.57
CA GLY A 65 5.05 -10.61 -0.43
C GLY A 65 4.83 -11.66 -1.52
N PHE A 66 3.59 -11.88 -1.96
CA PHE A 66 3.28 -12.75 -3.09
C PHE A 66 3.91 -12.23 -4.40
N LEU A 67 3.74 -10.93 -4.70
CA LEU A 67 4.31 -10.31 -5.90
C LEU A 67 5.84 -10.30 -5.86
N ALA A 68 6.45 -9.99 -4.72
CA ALA A 68 7.91 -10.03 -4.55
C ALA A 68 8.48 -11.40 -4.95
N ARG A 69 7.87 -12.50 -4.48
CA ARG A 69 8.30 -13.88 -4.82
C ARG A 69 8.15 -14.23 -6.29
N GLN A 70 7.25 -13.59 -7.03
CA GLN A 70 7.11 -13.78 -8.48
C GLN A 70 8.22 -13.05 -9.26
N MET A 71 8.82 -12.02 -8.68
CA MET A 71 9.89 -11.23 -9.30
C MET A 71 11.29 -11.78 -9.00
N GLU A 72 11.41 -12.66 -8.00
CA GLU A 72 12.64 -13.36 -7.62
C GLU A 72 12.83 -14.70 -8.35
N GLN A 73 11.79 -15.19 -9.02
CA GLN A 73 11.78 -16.45 -9.78
C GLN A 73 11.97 -16.23 -11.28
#